data_AF-A0A533HS91-F1
#
_entry.id   AF-A0A533HS91-F1
#
_cell.length_a   1.000
_cell.length_b   1.000
_cell.length_c   1.000
_cell.angle_alpha   90.00
_cell.angle_beta   90.00
_cell.angle_gamma   90.00
#
_symmetry.space_group_name_H-M   'P 1'
#
loop_
_entity.id
_entity.type
_entity.pdbx_description
1 polymer ?
#
loop_
_entity_poly.entity_id
_entity_poly.type
_entity_poly.pdbx_seq_one_letter_code
_entity_poly.pdbx_strand_id
1 'polypeptide(L)'
;MIKLIASDMDGTLLNHNHKIPKENVELINYAKNQGIEFIVATGRAYYEALPALNEENINCDVISFNGGIVYDKNGNIISITPMLPKDLYYTIEILKSFDISYQLYTKNTIYTKSIETDINAYIDLIRSNGYDPDVEHLRAEAQQKLDVGYITEVENIELYLNEKENPPIKIIAISNDISKLENAAKLLLENKSISVTSSGANNIEIMHKNATKGEALKEIAKIYGINLENAVAIGDNLNDQAMLDIVGYSVAMKNGNTILKEQAKYVTEKTNSEGGVADTIFKLIEENNEIKEDINEVLVKAAIDATKYAYVPYSNFKVGAAILAENGKIYTGCNIENASYSPTNCAERTAIFKAVSEGVTKFKKIAVVGGPNGNLENYCPPCGVCRQVISEFADEDFELILGTSENTYAVYNFFQEVLPLSFTAKELKK
;
A
#
# COMPACT_ATOMS: atom_id res chain seq x y z
N MET A 1 5.09 5.27 -5.80
CA MET A 1 3.83 5.85 -5.30
C MET A 1 2.90 4.71 -5.02
N ILE A 2 2.66 4.50 -3.73
CA ILE A 2 1.74 3.48 -3.23
C ILE A 2 0.33 3.80 -3.72
N LYS A 3 -0.39 2.77 -4.19
CA LYS A 3 -1.76 2.86 -4.71
C LYS A 3 -2.74 1.95 -3.97
N LEU A 4 -2.23 1.00 -3.20
CA LEU A 4 -3.02 0.04 -2.44
C LEU A 4 -2.32 -0.27 -1.12
N ILE A 5 -3.10 -0.39 -0.05
CA ILE A 5 -2.67 -0.85 1.27
C ILE A 5 -3.57 -2.04 1.66
N ALA A 6 -2.98 -3.22 1.82
CA ALA A 6 -3.63 -4.38 2.40
C ALA A 6 -3.12 -4.60 3.83
N SER A 7 -4.02 -4.60 4.81
CA SER A 7 -3.67 -4.83 6.20
C SER A 7 -4.35 -6.08 6.72
N ASP A 8 -3.58 -6.93 7.40
CA ASP A 8 -4.19 -7.89 8.32
C ASP A 8 -4.94 -7.18 9.46
N MET A 9 -5.88 -7.90 10.08
CA MET A 9 -6.76 -7.39 11.11
C MET A 9 -6.25 -7.67 12.52
N ASP A 10 -6.17 -8.94 12.92
CA ASP A 10 -5.88 -9.36 14.29
C ASP A 10 -4.38 -9.38 14.55
N GLY A 11 -3.88 -8.63 15.54
CA GLY A 11 -2.43 -8.52 15.76
C GLY A 11 -1.74 -7.53 14.82
N THR A 12 -2.48 -6.93 13.88
CA THR A 12 -1.99 -5.94 12.91
C THR A 12 -2.76 -4.62 13.00
N LEU A 13 -3.96 -4.54 12.41
CA LEU A 13 -4.79 -3.33 12.40
C LEU A 13 -5.43 -3.05 13.76
N LEU A 14 -5.84 -4.11 14.47
CA LEU A 14 -6.45 -4.04 15.79
C LEU A 14 -5.41 -4.09 16.90
N ASN A 15 -5.66 -3.33 17.97
CA ASN A 15 -4.90 -3.44 19.22
C ASN A 15 -5.38 -4.62 20.08
N HIS A 16 -4.79 -4.80 21.27
CA HIS A 16 -5.14 -5.85 22.22
C HIS A 16 -6.59 -5.81 22.74
N ASN A 17 -7.30 -4.68 22.59
CA ASN A 17 -8.71 -4.54 22.94
C ASN A 17 -9.63 -4.77 21.73
N HIS A 18 -9.11 -5.30 20.62
CA HIS A 18 -9.83 -5.48 19.35
C HIS A 18 -10.44 -4.20 18.78
N LYS A 19 -9.82 -3.04 19.06
CA LYS A 19 -10.18 -1.73 18.51
C LYS A 19 -9.13 -1.26 17.52
N ILE A 20 -9.55 -0.43 16.55
CA ILE A 20 -8.64 0.19 15.59
C ILE A 20 -8.06 1.45 16.27
N PRO A 21 -6.73 1.56 16.48
CA PRO A 21 -6.12 2.76 17.03
C PRO A 21 -6.43 4.02 16.20
N LYS A 22 -6.52 5.18 16.86
CA LYS A 22 -6.85 6.46 16.20
C LYS A 22 -5.89 6.78 15.05
N GLU A 23 -4.61 6.49 15.23
CA GLU A 23 -3.57 6.68 14.23
C GLU A 23 -3.83 5.85 12.97
N ASN A 24 -4.30 4.60 13.13
CA ASN A 24 -4.67 3.74 12.01
C ASN A 24 -5.92 4.26 11.30
N VAL A 25 -6.90 4.81 12.04
CA VAL A 25 -8.06 5.50 11.45
C VAL A 25 -7.63 6.73 10.65
N GLU A 26 -6.67 7.52 11.14
CA GLU A 26 -6.11 8.67 10.45
C GLU A 26 -5.40 8.26 9.14
N LEU A 27 -4.61 7.18 9.16
CA LEU A 27 -4.00 6.62 7.95
C LEU A 27 -5.05 6.22 6.91
N ILE A 28 -6.10 5.50 7.31
CA ILE A 28 -7.12 5.02 6.39
C ILE A 28 -7.86 6.19 5.73
N ASN A 29 -8.18 7.22 6.50
CA ASN A 29 -8.79 8.44 5.98
C ASN A 29 -7.85 9.20 5.04
N TYR A 30 -6.56 9.28 5.37
CA TYR A 30 -5.55 9.86 4.50
C TYR A 30 -5.46 9.09 3.17
N ALA A 31 -5.35 7.76 3.22
CA ALA A 31 -5.27 6.90 2.04
C ALA A 31 -6.47 7.14 1.11
N LYS A 32 -7.69 7.15 1.67
CA LYS A 32 -8.92 7.45 0.95
C LYS A 32 -8.87 8.83 0.25
N ASN A 33 -8.39 9.86 0.94
CA ASN A 33 -8.28 11.21 0.37
C ASN A 33 -7.22 11.32 -0.74
N GLN A 34 -6.19 10.46 -0.71
CA GLN A 34 -5.16 10.39 -1.74
C GLN A 34 -5.50 9.43 -2.89
N GLY A 35 -6.68 8.80 -2.88
CA GLY A 35 -7.06 7.78 -3.86
C GLY A 35 -6.21 6.51 -3.78
N ILE A 36 -5.72 6.18 -2.58
CA ILE A 36 -5.06 4.91 -2.26
C ILE A 36 -6.14 3.96 -1.74
N GLU A 37 -6.29 2.80 -2.37
CA GLU A 37 -7.26 1.79 -1.92
C GLU A 37 -6.77 1.14 -0.63
N PHE A 38 -7.64 1.06 0.38
CA PHE A 38 -7.36 0.35 1.63
C PHE A 38 -8.19 -0.93 1.69
N ILE A 39 -7.58 -2.03 2.07
CA ILE A 39 -8.17 -3.38 2.10
C ILE A 39 -7.83 -4.03 3.44
N VAL A 40 -8.83 -4.67 4.06
CA VAL A 40 -8.63 -5.52 5.23
C VAL A 40 -8.56 -6.98 4.80
N ALA A 41 -7.57 -7.73 5.30
CA ALA A 41 -7.41 -9.14 5.00
C ALA A 41 -7.36 -9.99 6.28
N THR A 42 -8.40 -10.77 6.55
CA THR A 42 -8.60 -11.45 7.84
C THR A 42 -8.96 -12.92 7.69
N GLY A 43 -8.63 -13.71 8.72
CA GLY A 43 -9.13 -15.08 8.89
C GLY A 43 -10.59 -15.14 9.34
N ARG A 44 -11.13 -14.03 9.85
CA ARG A 44 -12.52 -13.89 10.30
C ARG A 44 -13.52 -14.01 9.15
N ALA A 45 -14.76 -14.36 9.49
CA ALA A 45 -15.88 -14.17 8.57
C ALA A 45 -16.14 -12.67 8.36
N TYR A 46 -16.78 -12.30 7.24
CA TYR A 46 -17.07 -10.89 6.92
C TYR A 46 -17.87 -10.20 8.04
N TYR A 47 -18.94 -10.85 8.53
CA TYR A 47 -19.77 -10.28 9.60
C TYR A 47 -19.04 -10.14 10.94
N GLU A 48 -17.93 -10.85 11.17
CA GLU A 48 -17.11 -10.74 12.38
C GLU A 48 -16.06 -9.62 12.28
N ALA A 49 -15.73 -9.19 11.07
CA ALA A 49 -14.86 -8.05 10.81
C ALA A 49 -15.61 -6.71 10.89
N LEU A 50 -16.89 -6.70 10.47
CA LEU A 50 -17.70 -5.48 10.36
C LEU A 50 -17.81 -4.65 11.66
N PRO A 51 -17.98 -5.21 12.87
CA PRO A 51 -18.18 -4.40 14.08
C PRO A 51 -17.05 -3.40 14.32
N ALA A 52 -15.79 -3.83 14.20
CA ALA A 52 -14.63 -2.96 14.41
C ALA A 52 -14.49 -1.90 13.31
N LEU A 53 -14.85 -2.23 12.07
CA LEU A 53 -14.80 -1.28 10.95
C LEU A 53 -15.93 -0.25 11.04
N ASN A 54 -17.14 -0.68 11.37
CA ASN A 54 -18.32 0.17 11.47
C ASN A 54 -18.24 1.16 12.63
N GLU A 55 -17.65 0.76 13.76
CA GLU A 55 -17.43 1.64 14.92
C GLU A 55 -16.65 2.91 14.54
N GLU A 56 -15.67 2.77 13.65
CA GLU A 56 -14.82 3.87 13.18
C GLU A 56 -15.26 4.43 11.80
N ASN A 57 -16.44 4.03 11.30
CA ASN A 57 -16.96 4.40 9.97
C ASN A 57 -15.99 4.09 8.81
N ILE A 58 -15.20 3.03 8.95
CA ILE A 58 -14.28 2.57 7.91
C ILE A 58 -15.06 1.75 6.90
N ASN A 59 -15.04 2.22 5.66
CA ASN A 59 -15.62 1.50 4.53
C ASN A 59 -14.54 1.11 3.52
N CYS A 60 -14.28 -0.19 3.39
CA CYS A 60 -13.20 -0.75 2.61
C CYS A 60 -13.55 -2.16 2.11
N ASP A 61 -12.78 -2.66 1.15
CA ASP A 61 -12.89 -4.04 0.71
C ASP A 61 -12.35 -4.98 1.80
N VAL A 62 -12.97 -6.16 1.94
CA VAL A 62 -12.62 -7.15 2.96
C VAL A 62 -12.36 -8.51 2.33
N ILE A 63 -11.12 -8.98 2.45
CA ILE A 63 -10.75 -10.37 2.22
C ILE A 63 -11.05 -11.12 3.53
N SER A 64 -12.04 -12.01 3.51
CA SER A 64 -12.45 -12.82 4.66
C SER A 64 -12.07 -14.29 4.48
N PHE A 65 -12.12 -15.05 5.58
CA PHE A 65 -11.73 -16.45 5.60
C PHE A 65 -10.35 -16.70 4.97
N ASN A 66 -9.35 -15.89 5.31
CA ASN A 66 -7.99 -15.98 4.75
C ASN A 66 -7.94 -15.96 3.21
N GLY A 67 -8.92 -15.36 2.50
CA GLY A 67 -8.98 -15.41 1.03
C GLY A 67 -10.06 -16.33 0.46
N GLY A 68 -10.91 -16.90 1.31
CA GLY A 68 -12.06 -17.69 0.90
C GLY A 68 -13.16 -16.85 0.22
N ILE A 69 -13.37 -15.61 0.67
CA ILE A 69 -14.35 -14.70 0.06
C ILE A 69 -13.83 -13.26 0.09
N VAL A 70 -14.03 -12.54 -1.01
CA VAL A 70 -13.72 -11.11 -1.12
C VAL A 70 -15.01 -10.31 -1.22
N TYR A 71 -15.15 -9.30 -0.36
CA TYR A 71 -16.25 -8.35 -0.35
C TYR A 71 -15.75 -6.96 -0.77
N ASP A 72 -16.52 -6.26 -1.60
CA ASP A 72 -16.29 -4.84 -1.87
C ASP A 72 -16.73 -3.96 -0.68
N LYS A 73 -16.34 -2.69 -0.70
CA LYS A 73 -16.80 -1.63 0.22
C LYS A 73 -18.33 -1.36 0.22
N ASN A 74 -19.13 -2.11 -0.53
CA ASN A 74 -20.59 -2.05 -0.44
C ASN A 74 -21.17 -3.35 0.13
N GLY A 75 -20.33 -4.32 0.50
CA GLY A 75 -20.72 -5.64 0.97
C GLY A 75 -21.12 -6.62 -0.13
N ASN A 76 -20.85 -6.31 -1.41
CA ASN A 76 -21.06 -7.23 -2.52
C ASN A 76 -19.87 -8.20 -2.62
N ILE A 77 -20.16 -9.45 -2.96
CA ILE A 77 -19.11 -10.45 -3.18
C ILE A 77 -18.45 -10.20 -4.54
N ILE A 78 -17.14 -9.98 -4.52
CA ILE A 78 -16.27 -9.86 -5.69
C ILE A 78 -15.84 -11.24 -6.17
N SER A 79 -15.35 -12.08 -5.25
CA SER A 79 -14.87 -13.42 -5.56
C SER A 79 -15.06 -14.39 -4.39
N ILE A 80 -15.10 -15.68 -4.73
CA ILE A 80 -15.29 -16.78 -3.79
C ILE A 80 -14.42 -17.96 -4.21
N THR A 81 -13.68 -18.51 -3.25
CA THR A 81 -12.79 -19.66 -3.44
C THR A 81 -13.25 -20.80 -2.53
N PRO A 82 -14.31 -21.53 -2.92
CA PRO A 82 -14.90 -22.58 -2.09
C PRO A 82 -14.07 -23.86 -2.14
N MET A 83 -14.27 -24.71 -1.13
CA MET A 83 -13.81 -26.10 -1.16
C MET A 83 -14.62 -26.89 -2.19
N LEU A 84 -13.95 -27.78 -2.93
CA LEU A 84 -14.61 -28.63 -3.91
C LEU A 84 -15.37 -29.76 -3.20
N PRO A 85 -16.56 -30.20 -3.69
CA PRO A 85 -17.31 -31.29 -3.08
C PRO A 85 -16.48 -32.55 -2.81
N LYS A 86 -15.65 -32.96 -3.77
CA LYS A 86 -14.73 -34.10 -3.61
C LYS A 86 -13.75 -33.94 -2.44
N ASP A 87 -13.29 -32.72 -2.18
CA ASP A 87 -12.31 -32.42 -1.14
C ASP A 87 -12.97 -32.36 0.23
N LEU A 88 -14.23 -31.92 0.28
CA LEU A 88 -15.06 -31.98 1.48
C LEU A 88 -15.35 -33.42 1.90
N TYR A 89 -15.80 -34.27 0.98
CA TYR A 89 -16.04 -35.69 1.28
C TYR A 89 -14.74 -36.37 1.73
N TYR A 90 -13.63 -36.13 1.02
CA TYR A 90 -12.31 -36.62 1.42
C TYR A 90 -11.95 -36.19 2.86
N THR A 91 -12.15 -34.91 3.17
CA THR A 91 -11.83 -34.35 4.48
C THR A 91 -12.69 -34.97 5.58
N ILE A 92 -14.01 -35.01 5.37
CA ILE A 92 -14.98 -35.47 6.37
C ILE A 92 -14.81 -36.97 6.65
N GLU A 93 -14.56 -37.80 5.64
CA GLU A 93 -14.33 -39.23 5.84
C GLU A 93 -13.08 -39.48 6.69
N ILE A 94 -11.99 -38.72 6.48
CA ILE A 94 -10.80 -38.79 7.34
C ILE A 94 -11.15 -38.38 8.77
N LEU A 95 -11.80 -37.23 8.97
CA LEU A 95 -12.15 -36.74 10.31
C LEU A 95 -13.06 -37.72 11.06
N LYS A 96 -14.04 -38.31 10.38
CA LYS A 96 -14.90 -39.37 10.94
C LYS A 96 -14.12 -40.62 11.31
N SER A 97 -13.16 -41.05 10.50
CA SER A 97 -12.36 -42.25 10.78
C SER A 97 -11.52 -42.15 12.07
N PHE A 98 -11.17 -40.93 12.49
CA PHE A 98 -10.49 -40.65 13.74
C PHE A 98 -11.45 -40.24 14.87
N ASP A 99 -12.76 -40.16 14.63
CA ASP A 99 -13.73 -39.65 15.60
C ASP A 99 -13.34 -38.24 16.09
N ILE A 100 -13.21 -37.32 15.12
CA ILE A 100 -12.91 -35.90 15.33
C ILE A 100 -14.17 -35.08 14.99
N SER A 101 -14.56 -34.20 15.92
CA SER A 101 -15.66 -33.24 15.70
C SER A 101 -15.23 -32.15 14.73
N TYR A 102 -16.17 -31.64 13.94
CA TYR A 102 -15.87 -30.59 12.98
C TYR A 102 -17.07 -29.67 12.73
N GLN A 103 -16.73 -28.46 12.30
CA GLN A 103 -17.65 -27.41 11.87
C GLN A 103 -17.45 -27.15 10.37
N LEU A 104 -18.55 -26.91 9.66
CA LEU A 104 -18.53 -26.47 8.25
C LEU A 104 -18.86 -24.98 8.18
N TYR A 105 -17.88 -24.18 7.82
CA TYR A 105 -18.06 -22.76 7.53
C TYR A 105 -18.42 -22.60 6.06
N THR A 106 -19.62 -22.08 5.81
CA THR A 106 -20.05 -21.67 4.48
C THR A 106 -20.02 -20.15 4.33
N LYS A 107 -20.47 -19.66 3.17
CA LYS A 107 -20.59 -18.23 2.89
C LYS A 107 -21.34 -17.45 3.97
N ASN A 108 -22.45 -18.00 4.47
CA ASN A 108 -23.37 -17.30 5.37
C ASN A 108 -23.56 -17.98 6.73
N THR A 109 -23.21 -19.27 6.88
CA THR A 109 -23.60 -20.06 8.05
C THR A 109 -22.51 -21.03 8.47
N ILE A 110 -22.38 -21.24 9.77
CA ILE A 110 -21.55 -22.28 10.37
C ILE A 110 -22.47 -23.44 10.74
N TYR A 111 -22.27 -24.61 10.14
CA TYR A 111 -22.98 -25.83 10.52
C TYR A 111 -22.14 -26.64 11.49
N THR A 112 -22.73 -26.98 12.64
CA THR A 112 -22.12 -27.80 13.68
C THR A 112 -23.07 -28.88 14.17
N LYS A 113 -22.56 -29.94 14.80
CA LYS A 113 -23.37 -30.94 15.50
C LYS A 113 -23.75 -30.52 16.92
N SER A 114 -22.96 -29.67 17.55
CA SER A 114 -23.20 -29.26 18.94
C SER A 114 -22.51 -27.92 19.21
N ILE A 115 -23.31 -26.87 19.35
CA ILE A 115 -22.80 -25.53 19.69
C ILE A 115 -22.08 -25.56 21.04
N GLU A 116 -22.62 -26.27 22.04
CA GLU A 116 -22.00 -26.39 23.36
C GLU A 116 -20.64 -27.10 23.30
N THR A 117 -20.47 -28.10 22.42
CA THR A 117 -19.17 -28.77 22.23
C THR A 117 -18.13 -27.80 21.67
N ASP A 118 -18.53 -26.97 20.71
CA ASP A 118 -17.65 -25.98 20.09
C ASP A 118 -17.24 -24.88 21.07
N ILE A 119 -18.19 -24.40 21.89
CA ILE A 119 -17.91 -23.43 22.96
C ILE A 119 -16.89 -24.00 23.95
N ASN A 120 -17.07 -25.24 24.39
CA ASN A 120 -16.15 -25.87 25.33
C ASN A 120 -14.74 -26.03 24.73
N ALA A 121 -14.62 -26.37 23.45
CA ALA A 121 -13.33 -26.42 22.78
C ALA A 121 -12.65 -25.05 22.70
N TYR A 122 -13.41 -23.99 22.46
CA TYR A 122 -12.89 -22.62 22.45
C TYR A 122 -12.46 -22.16 23.85
N ILE A 123 -13.21 -22.51 24.90
CA ILE A 123 -12.84 -22.31 26.31
C ILE A 123 -11.51 -22.99 26.63
N ASP A 124 -11.35 -24.24 26.22
CA ASP A 124 -10.11 -25.01 26.44
C ASP A 124 -8.93 -24.37 25.69
N LEU A 125 -9.16 -23.85 24.48
CA LEU A 125 -8.15 -23.10 23.72
C LEU A 125 -7.71 -21.83 24.46
N ILE A 126 -8.65 -21.00 24.93
CA ILE A 126 -8.34 -19.77 25.68
C ILE A 126 -7.51 -20.09 26.94
N ARG A 127 -7.91 -21.13 27.68
CA ARG A 127 -7.17 -21.61 28.86
C ARG A 127 -5.78 -22.11 28.52
N SER A 128 -5.63 -22.84 27.41
CA SER A 128 -4.31 -23.34 26.97
C SER A 128 -3.34 -22.20 26.62
N ASN A 129 -3.87 -21.06 26.19
CA ASN A 129 -3.11 -19.84 25.92
C ASN A 129 -2.82 -19.01 27.19
N GLY A 130 -3.23 -19.47 28.37
CA GLY A 130 -2.94 -18.82 29.66
C GLY A 130 -3.93 -17.73 30.06
N TYR A 131 -5.10 -17.67 29.43
CA TYR A 131 -6.16 -16.69 29.72
C TYR A 131 -7.36 -17.34 30.42
N ASP A 132 -8.10 -16.55 31.20
CA ASP A 132 -9.36 -16.99 31.82
C ASP A 132 -10.55 -16.60 30.91
N PRO A 133 -11.29 -17.59 30.34
CA PRO A 133 -12.39 -17.29 29.43
C PRO A 133 -13.62 -16.79 30.18
N ASP A 134 -14.23 -15.72 29.65
CA ASP A 134 -15.58 -15.31 30.06
C ASP A 134 -16.62 -16.23 29.41
N VAL A 135 -16.91 -17.35 30.09
CA VAL A 135 -17.81 -18.40 29.60
C VAL A 135 -19.22 -17.89 29.32
N GLU A 136 -19.72 -16.98 30.17
CA GLU A 136 -21.07 -16.43 30.00
C GLU A 136 -21.13 -15.54 28.76
N HIS A 137 -20.09 -14.73 28.53
CA HIS A 137 -19.99 -13.93 27.31
C HIS A 137 -19.91 -14.80 26.05
N LEU A 138 -19.10 -15.86 26.06
CA LEU A 138 -18.97 -16.77 24.91
C LEU A 138 -20.29 -17.46 24.56
N ARG A 139 -21.04 -17.90 25.57
CA ARG A 139 -22.37 -18.48 25.36
C ARG A 139 -23.36 -17.46 24.82
N ALA A 140 -23.34 -16.23 25.34
CA ALA A 140 -24.18 -15.15 24.84
C ALA A 140 -23.87 -14.81 23.38
N GLU A 141 -22.59 -14.77 22.99
CA GLU A 141 -22.16 -14.54 21.61
C GLU A 141 -22.63 -15.68 20.68
N ALA A 142 -22.46 -16.93 21.11
CA ALA A 142 -22.93 -18.08 20.34
C ALA A 142 -24.47 -18.08 20.18
N GLN A 143 -25.21 -17.72 21.22
CA GLN A 143 -26.67 -17.58 21.15
C GLN A 143 -27.06 -16.45 20.19
N GLN A 144 -26.37 -15.31 20.24
CA GLN A 144 -26.62 -14.22 19.29
C GLN A 144 -26.38 -14.67 17.85
N LYS A 145 -25.28 -15.40 17.58
CA LYS A 145 -24.97 -15.98 16.27
C LYS A 145 -26.06 -16.95 15.82
N LEU A 146 -26.64 -17.72 16.74
CA LEU A 146 -27.73 -18.64 16.46
C LEU A 146 -29.01 -17.89 16.08
N ASP A 147 -29.37 -16.85 16.86
CA ASP A 147 -30.58 -16.05 16.64
C ASP A 147 -30.58 -15.33 15.29
N VAL A 148 -29.41 -14.90 14.80
CA VAL A 148 -29.26 -14.25 13.50
C VAL A 148 -28.96 -15.22 12.34
N GLY A 149 -28.82 -16.52 12.63
CA GLY A 149 -28.59 -17.58 11.63
C GLY A 149 -27.15 -17.72 11.12
N TYR A 150 -26.17 -17.16 11.82
CA TYR A 150 -24.74 -17.35 11.50
C TYR A 150 -24.19 -18.69 11.98
N ILE A 151 -24.82 -19.34 12.96
CA ILE A 151 -24.51 -20.72 13.35
C ILE A 151 -25.81 -21.53 13.40
N THR A 152 -25.75 -22.81 13.06
CA THR A 152 -26.88 -23.72 13.12
C THR A 152 -26.43 -25.11 13.53
N GLU A 153 -27.13 -25.68 14.50
CA GLU A 153 -26.94 -27.07 14.92
C GLU A 153 -27.72 -28.02 13.99
N VAL A 154 -27.03 -29.03 13.45
CA VAL A 154 -27.59 -30.00 12.51
C VAL A 154 -27.12 -31.41 12.84
N GLU A 155 -28.01 -32.40 12.69
CA GLU A 155 -27.65 -33.81 12.89
C GLU A 155 -26.64 -34.30 11.84
N ASN A 156 -26.80 -33.83 10.59
CA ASN A 156 -25.96 -34.22 9.47
C ASN A 156 -25.47 -33.03 8.64
N ILE A 157 -24.23 -32.60 8.92
CA ILE A 157 -23.52 -31.54 8.19
C ILE A 157 -23.36 -31.87 6.69
N GLU A 158 -23.34 -33.15 6.31
CA GLU A 158 -23.06 -33.58 4.93
C GLU A 158 -24.14 -33.16 3.93
N LEU A 159 -25.34 -32.86 4.42
CA LEU A 159 -26.45 -32.34 3.62
C LEU A 159 -26.15 -30.95 3.03
N TYR A 160 -25.19 -30.22 3.61
CA TYR A 160 -24.89 -28.83 3.27
C TYR A 160 -23.60 -28.68 2.43
N LEU A 161 -22.93 -29.77 2.05
CA LEU A 161 -21.63 -29.73 1.36
C LEU A 161 -21.69 -29.29 -0.11
N ASN A 162 -22.88 -29.27 -0.71
CA ASN A 162 -23.06 -28.98 -2.14
C ASN A 162 -24.07 -27.86 -2.39
N GLU A 163 -24.27 -26.97 -1.41
CA GLU A 163 -25.16 -25.81 -1.56
C GLU A 163 -24.52 -24.74 -2.45
N LYS A 164 -25.07 -24.55 -3.65
CA LYS A 164 -24.54 -23.56 -4.61
C LYS A 164 -24.65 -22.11 -4.12
N GLU A 165 -25.75 -21.78 -3.46
CA GLU A 165 -26.00 -20.42 -2.96
C GLU A 165 -25.28 -20.15 -1.64
N ASN A 166 -24.83 -21.19 -0.94
CA ASN A 166 -24.13 -21.09 0.35
C ASN A 166 -22.90 -22.00 0.35
N PRO A 167 -21.93 -21.75 -0.55
CA PRO A 167 -20.86 -22.69 -0.78
C PRO A 167 -19.95 -22.83 0.45
N PRO A 168 -19.39 -24.03 0.67
CA PRO A 168 -18.49 -24.32 1.79
C PRO A 168 -17.11 -23.72 1.55
N ILE A 169 -16.60 -23.02 2.56
CA ILE A 169 -15.37 -22.22 2.49
C ILE A 169 -14.26 -22.88 3.31
N LYS A 170 -14.60 -23.35 4.50
CA LYS A 170 -13.64 -23.81 5.50
C LYS A 170 -14.24 -24.92 6.35
N ILE A 171 -13.42 -25.87 6.77
CA ILE A 171 -13.74 -26.83 7.83
C ILE A 171 -12.80 -26.54 9.01
N ILE A 172 -13.34 -26.47 10.22
CA ILE A 172 -12.54 -26.50 11.44
C ILE A 172 -12.79 -27.83 12.11
N ALA A 173 -11.73 -28.61 12.30
CA ALA A 173 -11.77 -29.86 13.04
C ALA A 173 -11.16 -29.65 14.42
N ILE A 174 -11.81 -30.23 15.43
CA ILE A 174 -11.56 -29.97 16.84
C ILE A 174 -11.43 -31.30 17.58
N SER A 175 -10.36 -31.44 18.37
CA SER A 175 -10.18 -32.58 19.27
C SER A 175 -9.30 -32.24 20.46
N ASN A 176 -9.64 -32.78 21.62
CA ASN A 176 -8.75 -32.76 22.80
C ASN A 176 -7.64 -33.82 22.70
N ASP A 177 -7.72 -34.74 21.74
CA ASP A 177 -6.66 -35.69 21.43
C ASP A 177 -5.82 -35.16 20.26
N ILE A 178 -4.69 -34.55 20.60
CA ILE A 178 -3.74 -33.97 19.64
C ILE A 178 -3.23 -35.03 18.66
N SER A 179 -3.07 -36.29 19.10
CA SER A 179 -2.57 -37.35 18.22
C SER A 179 -3.57 -37.68 17.10
N LYS A 180 -4.89 -37.58 17.36
CA LYS A 180 -5.92 -37.71 16.32
C LYS A 180 -5.79 -36.61 15.27
N LEU A 181 -5.64 -35.36 15.70
CA LEU A 181 -5.49 -34.21 14.80
C LEU A 181 -4.23 -34.32 13.95
N GLU A 182 -3.10 -34.68 14.55
CA GLU A 182 -1.83 -34.86 13.82
C GLU A 182 -1.92 -35.97 12.76
N ASN A 183 -2.55 -37.10 13.10
CA ASN A 183 -2.70 -38.21 12.16
C ASN A 183 -3.70 -37.87 11.04
N ALA A 184 -4.80 -37.19 11.35
CA ALA A 184 -5.73 -36.69 10.34
C ALA A 184 -5.04 -35.67 9.42
N ALA A 185 -4.30 -34.71 9.97
CA ALA A 185 -3.56 -33.71 9.21
C ALA A 185 -2.56 -34.33 8.23
N LYS A 186 -1.81 -35.37 8.64
CA LYS A 186 -0.88 -36.10 7.76
C LYS A 186 -1.57 -36.67 6.51
N LEU A 187 -2.75 -37.28 6.68
CA LEU A 187 -3.52 -37.82 5.56
C LEU A 187 -4.16 -36.71 4.71
N LEU A 188 -4.65 -35.64 5.36
CA LEU A 188 -5.25 -34.50 4.65
C LEU A 188 -4.22 -33.82 3.73
N LEU A 189 -2.97 -33.70 4.17
CA LEU A 189 -1.86 -33.12 3.39
C LEU A 189 -1.51 -33.90 2.12
N GLU A 190 -1.97 -35.14 1.95
CA GLU A 190 -1.84 -35.87 0.68
C GLU A 190 -2.68 -35.24 -0.44
N ASN A 191 -3.77 -34.54 -0.09
CA ASN A 191 -4.61 -33.84 -1.06
C ASN A 191 -4.08 -32.43 -1.35
N LYS A 192 -3.45 -32.28 -2.54
CA LYS A 192 -2.85 -31.02 -3.01
C LYS A 192 -3.85 -29.94 -3.45
N SER A 193 -5.17 -30.15 -3.33
CA SER A 193 -6.16 -29.07 -3.56
C SER A 193 -6.67 -28.41 -2.27
N ILE A 194 -6.25 -28.89 -1.10
CA ILE A 194 -6.57 -28.27 0.18
C ILE A 194 -5.31 -27.75 0.88
N SER A 195 -5.51 -26.78 1.76
CA SER A 195 -4.52 -26.35 2.75
C SER A 195 -4.98 -26.80 4.14
N VAL A 196 -4.03 -27.24 4.96
CA VAL A 196 -4.27 -27.60 6.36
C VAL A 196 -3.39 -26.72 7.23
N THR A 197 -4.01 -25.92 8.09
CA THR A 197 -3.33 -25.03 9.04
C THR A 197 -3.85 -25.29 10.45
N SER A 198 -3.28 -24.65 11.47
CA SER A 198 -3.76 -24.74 12.85
C SER A 198 -3.71 -23.35 13.48
N SER A 199 -4.79 -22.98 14.17
CA SER A 199 -4.89 -21.73 14.94
C SER A 199 -4.77 -21.98 16.46
N GLY A 200 -4.64 -23.24 16.87
CA GLY A 200 -4.48 -23.64 18.26
C GLY A 200 -4.19 -25.14 18.40
N ALA A 201 -3.62 -25.55 19.54
CA ALA A 201 -3.17 -26.93 19.76
C ALA A 201 -4.26 -28.00 19.56
N ASN A 202 -5.53 -27.62 19.77
CA ASN A 202 -6.68 -28.54 19.74
C ASN A 202 -7.52 -28.39 18.45
N ASN A 203 -6.99 -27.74 17.41
CA ASN A 203 -7.68 -27.60 16.14
C ASN A 203 -6.79 -27.74 14.90
N ILE A 204 -7.43 -28.08 13.79
CA ILE A 204 -6.90 -27.87 12.44
C ILE A 204 -7.96 -27.21 11.56
N GLU A 205 -7.51 -26.37 10.65
CA GLU A 205 -8.33 -25.64 9.70
C GLU A 205 -8.03 -26.15 8.30
N ILE A 206 -9.08 -26.50 7.55
CA ILE A 206 -8.99 -27.02 6.19
C ILE A 206 -9.72 -26.08 5.26
N MET A 207 -9.05 -25.66 4.19
CA MET A 207 -9.58 -24.75 3.19
C MET A 207 -9.14 -25.17 1.79
N HIS A 208 -9.69 -24.55 0.75
CA HIS A 208 -9.14 -24.69 -0.60
C HIS A 208 -7.73 -24.07 -0.64
N LYS A 209 -6.77 -24.73 -1.29
CA LYS A 209 -5.35 -24.30 -1.28
C LYS A 209 -5.10 -22.88 -1.80
N ASN A 210 -5.99 -22.36 -2.66
CA ASN A 210 -5.88 -21.02 -3.24
C ASN A 210 -6.66 -19.98 -2.42
N ALA A 211 -7.39 -20.38 -1.36
CA ALA A 211 -8.04 -19.45 -0.44
C ALA A 211 -6.97 -18.88 0.51
N THR A 212 -6.14 -18.00 -0.05
CA THR A 212 -5.05 -17.30 0.65
C THR A 212 -5.21 -15.79 0.49
N LYS A 213 -4.76 -15.02 1.47
CA LYS A 213 -4.80 -13.55 1.43
C LYS A 213 -4.08 -13.01 0.19
N GLY A 214 -2.99 -13.68 -0.23
CA GLY A 214 -2.22 -13.33 -1.41
C GLY A 214 -2.98 -13.50 -2.73
N GLU A 215 -3.60 -14.66 -2.95
CA GLU A 215 -4.39 -14.89 -4.18
C GLU A 215 -5.59 -13.95 -4.25
N ALA A 216 -6.30 -13.75 -3.13
CA ALA A 216 -7.38 -12.78 -3.06
C ALA A 216 -6.91 -11.34 -3.35
N LEU A 217 -5.76 -10.94 -2.81
CA LEU A 217 -5.17 -9.62 -3.08
C LEU A 217 -4.77 -9.44 -4.55
N LYS A 218 -4.27 -10.48 -5.22
CA LYS A 218 -3.98 -10.45 -6.67
C LYS A 218 -5.25 -10.19 -7.49
N GLU A 219 -6.35 -10.83 -7.13
CA GLU A 219 -7.64 -10.64 -7.81
C GLU A 219 -8.13 -9.19 -7.65
N ILE A 220 -8.10 -8.66 -6.43
CA ILE A 220 -8.51 -7.26 -6.17
C ILE A 220 -7.61 -6.27 -6.92
N ALA A 221 -6.29 -6.43 -6.85
CA ALA A 221 -5.35 -5.55 -7.53
C ALA A 221 -5.58 -5.55 -9.05
N LYS A 222 -5.88 -6.72 -9.64
CA LYS A 222 -6.23 -6.85 -11.06
C LYS A 222 -7.52 -6.10 -11.41
N ILE A 223 -8.55 -6.19 -10.57
CA ILE A 223 -9.83 -5.49 -10.76
C ILE A 223 -9.63 -3.98 -10.75
N TYR A 224 -8.81 -3.47 -9.84
CA TYR A 224 -8.51 -2.04 -9.75
C TYR A 224 -7.42 -1.56 -10.72
N GLY A 225 -6.82 -2.45 -11.52
CA GLY A 225 -5.73 -2.09 -12.44
C GLY A 225 -4.46 -1.63 -11.72
N ILE A 226 -4.23 -2.09 -10.49
CA ILE A 226 -3.10 -1.71 -9.66
C ILE A 226 -1.98 -2.74 -9.82
N ASN A 227 -0.78 -2.26 -10.17
CA ASN A 227 0.42 -3.09 -10.13
C ASN A 227 0.84 -3.29 -8.66
N LEU A 228 1.00 -4.55 -8.23
CA LEU A 228 1.36 -4.91 -6.85
C LEU A 228 2.73 -4.39 -6.41
N GLU A 229 3.64 -4.04 -7.34
CA GLU A 229 4.87 -3.30 -7.01
C GLU A 229 4.59 -1.91 -6.38
N ASN A 230 3.38 -1.38 -6.58
CA ASN A 230 2.89 -0.15 -5.95
C ASN A 230 1.92 -0.44 -4.78
N ALA A 231 1.91 -1.65 -4.23
CA ALA A 231 1.07 -2.02 -3.10
C ALA A 231 1.90 -2.23 -1.83
N VAL A 232 1.29 -1.93 -0.68
CA VAL A 232 1.77 -2.30 0.64
C VAL A 232 0.93 -3.47 1.14
N ALA A 233 1.56 -4.48 1.73
CA ALA A 233 0.89 -5.49 2.53
C ALA A 233 1.55 -5.56 3.90
N ILE A 234 0.73 -5.56 4.96
CA ILE A 234 1.20 -5.58 6.36
C ILE A 234 0.50 -6.67 7.16
N GLY A 235 1.26 -7.44 7.93
CA GLY A 235 0.74 -8.54 8.74
C GLY A 235 1.67 -8.96 9.87
N ASP A 236 1.21 -9.87 10.71
CA ASP A 236 1.93 -10.34 11.91
C ASP A 236 2.10 -11.86 11.96
N ASN A 237 1.33 -12.63 11.19
CA ASN A 237 1.30 -14.09 11.25
C ASN A 237 1.66 -14.78 9.92
N LEU A 238 1.90 -16.09 9.97
CA LEU A 238 2.34 -16.87 8.79
C LEU A 238 1.28 -16.97 7.69
N ASN A 239 -0.01 -16.78 8.00
CA ASN A 239 -1.07 -16.67 6.99
C ASN A 239 -1.00 -15.36 6.18
N ASP A 240 -0.21 -14.38 6.61
CA ASP A 240 0.02 -13.11 5.90
C ASP A 240 1.13 -13.21 4.86
N GLN A 241 2.01 -14.20 5.00
CA GLN A 241 3.13 -14.49 4.10
C GLN A 241 2.73 -14.33 2.62
N ALA A 242 1.65 -14.98 2.22
CA ALA A 242 1.21 -15.03 0.83
C ALA A 242 0.88 -13.63 0.25
N MET A 243 0.39 -12.69 1.07
CA MET A 243 0.14 -11.31 0.61
C MET A 243 1.40 -10.44 0.69
N LEU A 244 2.31 -10.70 1.64
CA LEU A 244 3.60 -10.01 1.74
C LEU A 244 4.52 -10.36 0.57
N ASP A 245 4.56 -11.63 0.15
CA ASP A 245 5.47 -12.13 -0.90
C ASP A 245 5.24 -11.51 -2.29
N ILE A 246 4.07 -10.90 -2.51
CA ILE A 246 3.61 -10.47 -3.85
C ILE A 246 3.60 -8.96 -4.05
N VAL A 247 3.92 -8.17 -3.03
CA VAL A 247 3.83 -6.71 -3.06
C VAL A 247 5.19 -6.03 -3.10
N GLY A 248 5.21 -4.80 -3.61
CA GLY A 248 6.42 -3.95 -3.61
C GLY A 248 6.90 -3.63 -2.20
N TYR A 249 5.96 -3.42 -1.26
CA TYR A 249 6.25 -3.03 0.12
C TYR A 249 5.64 -4.04 1.11
N SER A 250 6.38 -5.10 1.40
CA SER A 250 6.00 -6.12 2.40
C SER A 250 6.43 -5.67 3.80
N VAL A 251 5.50 -5.61 4.75
CA VAL A 251 5.75 -5.12 6.11
C VAL A 251 5.33 -6.16 7.15
N ALA A 252 6.25 -6.53 8.04
CA ALA A 252 5.91 -7.37 9.19
C ALA A 252 5.76 -6.52 10.46
N MET A 253 4.75 -6.82 11.27
CA MET A 253 4.54 -6.16 12.57
C MET A 253 5.64 -6.52 13.56
N LYS A 254 6.02 -5.57 14.43
CA LYS A 254 6.97 -5.76 15.53
C LYS A 254 6.59 -6.93 16.45
N ASN A 255 5.31 -7.00 16.79
CA ASN A 255 4.72 -8.07 17.61
C ASN A 255 4.49 -9.37 16.81
N GLY A 256 4.78 -9.37 15.51
CA GLY A 256 4.57 -10.52 14.64
C GLY A 256 5.65 -11.59 14.74
N ASN A 257 5.36 -12.70 14.05
CA ASN A 257 6.17 -13.89 13.94
C ASN A 257 7.58 -13.59 13.42
N THR A 258 8.60 -14.23 14.01
CA THR A 258 10.01 -14.03 13.63
C THR A 258 10.28 -14.38 12.17
N ILE A 259 9.69 -15.47 11.66
CA ILE A 259 9.87 -15.91 10.27
C ILE A 259 9.34 -14.84 9.32
N LEU A 260 8.16 -14.30 9.61
CA LEU A 260 7.55 -13.24 8.80
C LEU A 260 8.42 -11.96 8.79
N LYS A 261 8.99 -11.59 9.94
CA LYS A 261 9.90 -10.44 10.06
C LYS A 261 11.20 -10.62 9.29
N GLU A 262 11.74 -11.84 9.22
CA GLU A 262 12.95 -12.15 8.45
C GLU A 262 12.73 -12.07 6.93
N GLN A 263 11.50 -12.31 6.48
CA GLN A 263 11.16 -12.33 5.05
C GLN A 263 10.60 -11.01 4.53
N ALA A 264 10.00 -10.20 5.40
CA ALA A 264 9.48 -8.88 5.03
C ALA A 264 10.61 -7.87 4.76
N LYS A 265 10.47 -7.08 3.70
CA LYS A 265 11.34 -5.94 3.38
C LYS A 265 11.42 -4.90 4.51
N TYR A 266 10.33 -4.72 5.25
CA TYR A 266 10.24 -3.77 6.34
C TYR A 266 9.66 -4.43 7.59
N VAL A 267 10.10 -3.96 8.75
CA VAL A 267 9.53 -4.35 10.05
C VAL A 267 9.11 -3.09 10.78
N THR A 268 7.91 -3.07 11.35
CA THR A 268 7.43 -1.90 12.09
C THR A 268 8.27 -1.66 13.36
N GLU A 269 8.50 -0.40 13.74
CA GLU A 269 9.18 -0.05 15.00
C GLU A 269 8.24 -0.11 16.21
N LYS A 270 6.94 -0.06 15.94
CA LYS A 270 5.83 -0.02 16.90
C LYS A 270 4.96 -1.24 16.75
N THR A 271 4.39 -1.70 17.86
CA THR A 271 3.42 -2.80 17.89
C THR A 271 2.05 -2.35 17.36
N ASN A 272 1.14 -3.31 17.17
CA ASN A 272 -0.27 -3.03 16.84
C ASN A 272 -0.98 -2.13 17.86
N SER A 273 -0.59 -2.19 19.14
CA SER A 273 -1.16 -1.32 20.19
C SER A 273 -0.61 0.11 20.18
N GLU A 274 0.50 0.35 19.49
CA GLU A 274 1.20 1.63 19.41
C GLU A 274 0.96 2.33 18.05
N GLY A 275 0.03 1.83 17.22
CA GLY A 275 -0.23 2.39 15.89
C GLY A 275 0.84 2.06 14.85
N GLY A 276 1.46 0.87 14.93
CA GLY A 276 2.56 0.47 14.05
C GLY A 276 2.23 0.44 12.55
N VAL A 277 0.97 0.20 12.20
CA VAL A 277 0.48 0.26 10.81
C VAL A 277 0.57 1.68 10.27
N ALA A 278 -0.04 2.66 10.97
CA ALA A 278 0.02 4.07 10.60
C ALA A 278 1.46 4.60 10.52
N ASP A 279 2.25 4.39 11.57
CA ASP A 279 3.63 4.89 11.67
C ASP A 279 4.49 4.46 10.48
N THR A 280 4.43 3.18 10.14
CA THR A 280 5.28 2.61 9.10
C THR A 280 4.79 3.01 7.71
N ILE A 281 3.48 3.01 7.47
CA ILE A 281 2.94 3.33 6.15
C ILE A 281 3.10 4.82 5.83
N PHE A 282 2.95 5.73 6.80
CA PHE A 282 3.24 7.14 6.57
C PHE A 282 4.71 7.34 6.17
N LYS A 283 5.67 6.71 6.87
CA LYS A 283 7.10 6.75 6.49
C LYS A 283 7.32 6.25 5.06
N LEU A 284 6.71 5.12 4.68
CA LEU A 284 6.84 4.57 3.33
C LEU A 284 6.22 5.48 2.25
N ILE A 285 5.13 6.19 2.56
CA ILE A 285 4.51 7.16 1.67
C ILE A 285 5.40 8.41 1.54
N GLU A 286 5.95 8.92 2.65
CA GLU A 286 6.88 10.05 2.66
C GLU A 286 8.15 9.73 1.86
N GLU A 287 8.81 8.59 2.12
CA GLU A 287 9.97 8.12 1.35
C GLU A 287 9.62 7.98 -0.15
N ASN A 288 8.43 7.45 -0.49
CA ASN A 288 7.98 7.35 -1.87
C ASN A 288 7.71 8.71 -2.53
N ASN A 289 7.29 9.71 -1.77
CA ASN A 289 6.97 11.04 -2.26
C ASN A 289 8.25 11.88 -2.40
N GLU A 290 9.21 11.76 -1.48
CA GLU A 290 10.55 12.35 -1.61
C GLU A 290 11.31 11.79 -2.83
N ILE A 291 11.02 10.55 -3.23
CA ILE A 291 11.57 9.94 -4.44
C ILE A 291 10.83 10.37 -5.74
N LYS A 292 9.69 11.10 -5.66
CA LYS A 292 8.80 11.32 -6.83
C LYS A 292 8.38 12.74 -7.21
N GLU A 293 8.81 13.79 -6.52
CA GLU A 293 8.96 15.09 -7.21
C GLU A 293 10.42 15.25 -7.59
N ASP A 294 10.77 14.77 -8.79
CA ASP A 294 12.05 15.15 -9.36
C ASP A 294 12.06 16.67 -9.47
N ILE A 295 12.91 17.31 -8.66
CA ILE A 295 13.07 18.75 -8.62
C ILE A 295 13.35 19.33 -10.02
N ASN A 296 13.92 18.53 -10.92
CA ASN A 296 14.13 18.92 -12.31
C ASN A 296 12.81 19.05 -13.08
N GLU A 297 11.86 18.13 -12.92
CA GLU A 297 10.51 18.22 -13.51
C GLU A 297 9.76 19.44 -12.98
N VAL A 298 9.84 19.71 -11.68
CA VAL A 298 9.24 20.91 -11.06
C VAL A 298 9.80 22.20 -11.68
N LEU A 299 11.12 22.26 -11.88
CA LEU A 299 11.78 23.42 -12.51
C LEU A 299 11.42 23.55 -13.99
N VAL A 300 11.40 22.45 -14.74
CA VAL A 300 11.04 22.46 -16.16
C VAL A 300 9.59 22.93 -16.32
N LYS A 301 8.66 22.42 -15.52
CA LYS A 301 7.27 22.88 -15.50
C LYS A 301 7.15 24.36 -15.19
N ALA A 302 7.84 24.84 -14.15
CA ALA A 302 7.86 26.25 -13.79
C ALA A 302 8.45 27.13 -14.92
N ALA A 303 9.46 26.64 -15.65
CA ALA A 303 10.03 27.31 -16.81
C ALA A 303 9.04 27.34 -17.99
N ILE A 304 8.32 26.24 -18.26
CA ILE A 304 7.26 26.17 -19.28
C ILE A 304 6.17 27.19 -18.95
N ASP A 305 5.70 27.25 -17.71
CA ASP A 305 4.70 28.23 -17.30
C ASP A 305 5.18 29.67 -17.46
N ALA A 306 6.46 29.93 -17.21
CA ALA A 306 7.04 31.26 -17.38
C ALA A 306 7.00 31.76 -18.84
N THR A 307 7.06 30.87 -19.84
CA THR A 307 6.96 31.25 -21.27
C THR A 307 5.69 32.03 -21.61
N LYS A 308 4.60 31.83 -20.83
CA LYS A 308 3.31 32.48 -21.05
C LYS A 308 3.39 34.00 -20.87
N TYR A 309 4.37 34.47 -20.09
CA TYR A 309 4.56 35.88 -19.75
C TYR A 309 5.60 36.59 -20.63
N ALA A 310 6.22 35.88 -21.59
CA ALA A 310 7.25 36.45 -22.46
C ALA A 310 6.71 37.62 -23.30
N TYR A 311 7.43 38.75 -23.29
CA TYR A 311 7.12 39.91 -24.13
C TYR A 311 8.05 39.91 -25.35
N VAL A 312 7.56 39.40 -26.47
CA VAL A 312 8.39 39.08 -27.66
C VAL A 312 7.75 39.53 -28.99
N PRO A 313 7.36 40.81 -29.14
CA PRO A 313 6.63 41.27 -30.32
C PRO A 313 7.45 41.25 -31.62
N TYR A 314 8.78 41.10 -31.57
CA TYR A 314 9.63 41.16 -32.75
C TYR A 314 10.03 39.77 -33.24
N SER A 315 10.59 38.92 -32.36
CA SER A 315 11.04 37.57 -32.76
C SER A 315 9.93 36.52 -32.68
N ASN A 316 8.93 36.74 -31.83
CA ASN A 316 7.97 35.71 -31.39
C ASN A 316 8.62 34.45 -30.79
N PHE A 317 9.88 34.53 -30.37
CA PHE A 317 10.60 33.41 -29.75
C PHE A 317 10.43 33.45 -28.24
N LYS A 318 9.64 32.53 -27.67
CA LYS A 318 9.29 32.54 -26.23
C LYS A 318 10.25 31.66 -25.45
N VAL A 319 10.85 32.22 -24.40
CA VAL A 319 11.77 31.52 -23.49
C VAL A 319 11.29 31.70 -22.06
N GLY A 320 11.37 30.62 -21.29
CA GLY A 320 11.08 30.60 -19.87
C GLY A 320 12.22 29.93 -19.11
N ALA A 321 12.47 30.39 -17.89
CA ALA A 321 13.49 29.85 -17.01
C ALA A 321 12.98 29.77 -15.57
N ALA A 322 13.47 28.78 -14.84
CA ALA A 322 13.23 28.61 -13.42
C ALA A 322 14.53 28.23 -12.72
N ILE A 323 14.94 29.01 -11.71
CA ILE A 323 16.17 28.80 -10.95
C ILE A 323 15.86 28.39 -9.51
N LEU A 324 16.53 27.35 -9.02
CA LEU A 324 16.44 26.86 -7.66
C LEU A 324 17.51 27.51 -6.78
N ALA A 325 17.09 28.28 -5.79
CA ALA A 325 17.99 28.81 -4.77
C ALA A 325 18.39 27.77 -3.73
N GLU A 326 19.53 27.97 -3.05
CA GLU A 326 19.96 27.06 -1.97
C GLU A 326 18.96 26.96 -0.81
N ASN A 327 18.15 28.00 -0.60
CA ASN A 327 17.09 28.03 0.42
C ASN A 327 15.81 27.28 -0.01
N GLY A 328 15.82 26.60 -1.16
CA GLY A 328 14.70 25.83 -1.69
C GLY A 328 13.66 26.64 -2.47
N LYS A 329 13.76 27.98 -2.51
CA LYS A 329 12.82 28.82 -3.25
C LYS A 329 13.12 28.80 -4.76
N ILE A 330 12.06 28.70 -5.57
CA ILE A 330 12.14 28.75 -7.03
C ILE A 330 11.80 30.16 -7.52
N TYR A 331 12.62 30.68 -8.43
CA TYR A 331 12.42 31.97 -9.09
C TYR A 331 12.27 31.77 -10.59
N THR A 332 11.21 32.33 -11.16
CA THR A 332 10.91 32.21 -12.58
C THR A 332 11.18 33.50 -13.35
N GLY A 333 11.48 33.36 -14.64
CA GLY A 333 11.72 34.47 -15.57
C GLY A 333 11.35 34.11 -17.00
N CYS A 334 11.08 35.14 -17.80
CA CYS A 334 10.84 35.04 -19.24
C CYS A 334 11.64 36.10 -19.99
N ASN A 335 11.77 35.94 -21.30
CA ASN A 335 12.44 36.95 -22.13
C ASN A 335 11.54 38.15 -22.41
N ILE A 336 12.16 39.33 -22.42
CA ILE A 336 11.51 40.64 -22.57
C ILE A 336 12.28 41.42 -23.63
N GLU A 337 11.68 41.57 -24.80
CA GLU A 337 12.27 42.31 -25.91
C GLU A 337 12.05 43.81 -25.80
N ASN A 338 12.95 44.54 -26.45
CA ASN A 338 12.84 45.97 -26.63
C ASN A 338 13.13 46.30 -28.10
N ALA A 339 12.47 47.36 -28.61
CA ALA A 339 12.65 47.83 -29.99
C ALA A 339 14.13 48.11 -30.32
N SER A 340 14.88 48.62 -29.33
CA SER A 340 16.33 48.56 -29.35
C SER A 340 16.74 47.20 -28.78
N TYR A 341 17.32 46.32 -29.60
CA TYR A 341 17.61 44.95 -29.16
C TYR A 341 18.60 44.88 -27.99
N SER A 342 19.53 45.84 -27.87
CA SER A 342 20.56 45.84 -26.84
C SER A 342 20.01 45.77 -25.39
N PRO A 343 18.95 46.51 -25.00
CA PRO A 343 18.31 46.37 -23.69
C PRO A 343 17.40 45.14 -23.51
N THR A 344 17.31 44.23 -24.47
CA THR A 344 16.53 42.98 -24.31
C THR A 344 17.10 42.11 -23.19
N ASN A 345 16.22 41.56 -22.37
CA ASN A 345 16.60 40.64 -21.29
C ASN A 345 16.12 39.22 -21.59
N CYS A 346 16.99 38.23 -21.38
CA CYS A 346 16.67 36.82 -21.57
C CYS A 346 16.03 36.22 -20.31
N ALA A 347 15.36 35.09 -20.45
CA ALA A 347 14.60 34.46 -19.37
C ALA A 347 15.45 34.12 -18.14
N GLU A 348 16.66 33.60 -18.36
CA GLU A 348 17.59 33.19 -17.30
C GLU A 348 18.03 34.39 -16.49
N ARG A 349 18.40 35.49 -17.16
CA ARG A 349 18.76 36.76 -16.51
C ARG A 349 17.57 37.34 -15.76
N THR A 350 16.36 37.28 -16.31
CA THR A 350 15.14 37.71 -15.61
C THR A 350 14.94 36.92 -14.32
N ALA A 351 15.08 35.59 -14.35
CA ALA A 351 14.92 34.73 -13.17
C ALA A 351 15.99 35.01 -12.10
N ILE A 352 17.26 35.09 -12.51
CA ILE A 352 18.39 35.37 -11.61
C ILE A 352 18.28 36.76 -11.00
N PHE A 353 18.06 37.81 -11.81
CA PHE A 353 17.99 39.17 -11.30
C PHE A 353 16.78 39.39 -10.40
N LYS A 354 15.66 38.70 -10.65
CA LYS A 354 14.53 38.68 -9.72
C LYS A 354 14.95 38.13 -8.35
N ALA A 355 15.60 36.97 -8.32
CA ALA A 355 16.10 36.37 -7.08
C ALA A 355 17.11 37.27 -6.36
N VAL A 356 18.08 37.82 -7.09
CA VAL A 356 19.11 38.72 -6.55
C VAL A 356 18.49 40.00 -6.00
N SER A 357 17.47 40.56 -6.67
CA SER A 357 16.75 41.75 -6.17
C SER A 357 15.99 41.48 -4.86
N GLU A 358 15.70 40.21 -4.57
CA GLU A 358 15.10 39.74 -3.31
C GLU A 358 16.16 39.27 -2.28
N GLY A 359 17.45 39.54 -2.53
CA GLY A 359 18.55 39.22 -1.61
C GLY A 359 19.09 37.80 -1.72
N VAL A 360 18.68 37.03 -2.73
CA VAL A 360 19.13 35.64 -2.93
C VAL A 360 20.19 35.59 -4.03
N THR A 361 21.41 35.17 -3.68
CA THR A 361 22.58 35.18 -4.59
C THR A 361 23.25 33.81 -4.78
N LYS A 362 22.68 32.75 -4.19
CA LYS A 362 23.21 31.39 -4.28
C LYS A 362 22.17 30.42 -4.83
N PHE A 363 22.57 29.64 -5.83
CA PHE A 363 21.68 28.79 -6.60
C PHE A 363 22.30 27.42 -6.87
N LYS A 364 21.45 26.40 -7.03
CA LYS A 364 21.87 25.02 -7.27
C LYS A 364 21.74 24.59 -8.72
N LYS A 365 20.67 25.00 -9.39
CA LYS A 365 20.36 24.59 -10.76
C LYS A 365 19.36 25.54 -11.42
N ILE A 366 19.35 25.55 -12.75
CA ILE A 366 18.40 26.33 -13.56
C ILE A 366 17.83 25.47 -14.69
N ALA A 367 16.51 25.51 -14.87
CA ALA A 367 15.84 24.97 -16.04
C ALA A 367 15.54 26.06 -17.07
N VAL A 368 15.73 25.75 -18.35
CA VAL A 368 15.46 26.64 -19.49
C VAL A 368 14.69 25.87 -20.56
N VAL A 369 13.62 26.49 -21.06
CA VAL A 369 12.81 25.98 -22.16
C VAL A 369 12.49 27.14 -23.10
N GLY A 370 12.32 26.86 -24.40
CA GLY A 370 11.87 27.89 -25.32
C GLY A 370 11.93 27.50 -26.78
N GLY A 371 11.26 28.30 -27.60
CA GLY A 371 11.27 28.14 -29.04
C GLY A 371 10.33 29.08 -29.79
N PRO A 372 10.30 28.99 -31.13
CA PRO A 372 9.45 29.84 -31.97
C PRO A 372 7.98 29.67 -31.60
N ASN A 373 7.30 30.78 -31.33
CA ASN A 373 5.90 30.83 -30.89
C ASN A 373 5.60 30.01 -29.61
N GLY A 374 6.63 29.66 -28.83
CA GLY A 374 6.50 28.78 -27.66
C GLY A 374 6.48 27.28 -27.98
N ASN A 375 6.86 26.87 -29.20
CA ASN A 375 7.06 25.46 -29.52
C ASN A 375 8.35 24.94 -28.85
N LEU A 376 8.24 23.86 -28.06
CA LEU A 376 9.32 23.29 -27.26
C LEU A 376 9.98 22.04 -27.89
N GLU A 377 9.82 21.80 -29.20
CA GLU A 377 10.40 20.62 -29.86
C GLU A 377 11.93 20.46 -29.76
N ASN A 378 12.68 21.55 -29.59
CA ASN A 378 14.13 21.54 -29.52
C ASN A 378 14.63 22.22 -28.24
N TYR A 379 15.81 21.82 -27.76
CA TYR A 379 16.46 22.49 -26.63
C TYR A 379 16.82 23.94 -26.97
N CYS A 380 16.59 24.83 -26.00
CA CYS A 380 16.92 26.25 -26.07
C CYS A 380 18.07 26.56 -25.10
N PRO A 381 19.34 26.38 -25.50
CA PRO A 381 20.47 26.64 -24.62
C PRO A 381 20.65 28.14 -24.33
N PRO A 382 21.16 28.52 -23.15
CA PRO A 382 21.38 29.91 -22.79
C PRO A 382 22.39 30.59 -23.71
N CYS A 383 22.15 31.86 -24.02
CA CYS A 383 23.06 32.68 -24.81
C CYS A 383 24.35 33.00 -24.03
N GLY A 384 25.40 33.49 -24.72
CA GLY A 384 26.70 33.77 -24.09
C GLY A 384 26.62 34.74 -22.91
N VAL A 385 25.77 35.77 -22.99
CA VAL A 385 25.57 36.73 -21.89
C VAL A 385 24.90 36.08 -20.69
N CYS A 386 23.90 35.21 -20.92
CA CYS A 386 23.26 34.46 -19.84
C CYS A 386 24.25 33.50 -19.18
N ARG A 387 25.07 32.80 -19.96
CA ARG A 387 26.12 31.93 -19.41
C ARG A 387 27.08 32.71 -18.52
N GLN A 388 27.50 33.89 -18.95
CA GLN A 388 28.35 34.75 -18.12
C GLN A 388 27.66 35.18 -16.81
N VAL A 389 26.37 35.53 -16.85
CA VAL A 389 25.61 35.88 -15.63
C VAL A 389 25.44 34.67 -14.72
N ILE A 390 25.12 33.49 -15.25
CA ILE A 390 25.02 32.25 -14.47
C ILE A 390 26.35 31.99 -13.75
N SER A 391 27.49 32.12 -14.45
CA SER A 391 28.81 31.87 -13.85
C SER A 391 29.17 32.76 -12.66
N GLU A 392 28.52 33.92 -12.50
CA GLU A 392 28.71 34.80 -11.34
C GLU A 392 28.02 34.26 -10.07
N PHE A 393 26.93 33.52 -10.24
CA PHE A 393 26.07 33.05 -9.13
C PHE A 393 26.01 31.51 -9.01
N ALA A 394 26.83 30.80 -9.77
CA ALA A 394 26.87 29.34 -9.84
C ALA A 394 28.17 28.80 -9.25
N ASP A 395 28.07 27.72 -8.48
CA ASP A 395 29.21 26.93 -7.99
C ASP A 395 29.57 25.79 -8.97
N GLU A 396 30.70 25.10 -8.74
CA GLU A 396 31.27 24.12 -9.70
C GLU A 396 30.34 22.93 -10.02
N ASP A 397 29.43 22.61 -9.12
CA ASP A 397 28.41 21.56 -9.24
C ASP A 397 27.07 22.04 -9.81
N PHE A 398 26.98 23.30 -10.24
CA PHE A 398 25.73 23.87 -10.76
C PHE A 398 25.25 23.17 -12.04
N GLU A 399 23.96 22.84 -12.07
CA GLU A 399 23.34 22.11 -13.18
C GLU A 399 22.50 23.03 -14.08
N LEU A 400 22.66 22.86 -15.39
CA LEU A 400 21.74 23.41 -16.40
C LEU A 400 20.81 22.30 -16.90
N ILE A 401 19.50 22.56 -16.84
CA ILE A 401 18.47 21.67 -17.36
C ILE A 401 17.85 22.31 -18.60
N LEU A 402 17.87 21.59 -19.72
CA LEU A 402 17.19 22.00 -20.95
C LEU A 402 15.99 21.10 -21.16
N GLY A 403 14.78 21.67 -21.21
CA GLY A 403 13.53 20.91 -21.36
C GLY A 403 12.88 21.07 -22.74
N THR A 404 12.24 20.01 -23.22
CA THR A 404 11.35 20.00 -24.40
C THR A 404 9.90 19.61 -24.05
N SER A 405 9.67 19.02 -22.87
CA SER A 405 8.35 18.81 -22.27
C SER A 405 8.49 18.71 -20.74
N GLU A 406 7.36 18.66 -20.00
CA GLU A 406 7.39 18.50 -18.52
C GLU A 406 8.26 17.31 -18.07
N ASN A 407 8.27 16.22 -18.86
CA ASN A 407 8.94 14.96 -18.51
C ASN A 407 10.09 14.62 -19.47
N THR A 408 10.53 15.57 -20.31
CA THR A 408 11.62 15.33 -21.26
C THR A 408 12.61 16.49 -21.21
N TYR A 409 13.77 16.22 -20.64
CA TYR A 409 14.83 17.21 -20.45
C TYR A 409 16.21 16.55 -20.47
N ALA A 410 17.25 17.36 -20.63
CA ALA A 410 18.65 16.96 -20.51
C ALA A 410 19.31 17.80 -19.42
N VAL A 411 20.19 17.18 -18.63
CA VAL A 411 20.93 17.82 -17.53
C VAL A 411 22.40 17.89 -17.91
N TYR A 412 23.01 19.05 -17.70
CA TYR A 412 24.42 19.31 -18.00
C TYR A 412 25.10 19.93 -16.78
N ASN A 413 26.33 19.52 -16.48
CA ASN A 413 27.19 20.28 -15.59
C ASN A 413 27.59 21.60 -16.26
N PHE A 414 27.26 22.72 -15.61
CA PHE A 414 27.38 24.02 -16.25
C PHE A 414 28.82 24.40 -16.61
N PHE A 415 29.77 24.22 -15.68
CA PHE A 415 31.16 24.62 -15.91
C PHE A 415 31.93 23.64 -16.81
N GLN A 416 31.63 22.34 -16.74
CA GLN A 416 32.34 21.34 -17.54
C GLN A 416 31.82 21.26 -18.97
N GLU A 417 30.50 21.35 -19.17
CA GLU A 417 29.87 21.06 -20.46
C GLU A 417 29.34 22.30 -21.17
N VAL A 418 28.92 23.34 -20.43
CA VAL A 418 28.24 24.52 -21.01
C VAL A 418 29.17 25.72 -21.15
N LEU A 419 30.05 25.95 -20.18
CA LEU A 419 31.00 27.06 -20.17
C LEU A 419 32.39 26.63 -19.64
N PRO A 420 33.08 25.72 -20.33
CA PRO A 420 34.46 25.37 -19.99
C PRO A 420 35.39 26.57 -20.15
N LEU A 421 36.42 26.65 -19.29
CA LEU A 421 37.40 27.76 -19.27
C LEU A 421 36.72 29.13 -19.05
N SER A 422 35.66 29.16 -18.26
CA SER A 422 34.90 30.37 -17.92
C SER A 422 35.78 31.45 -17.29
N PHE A 423 35.57 32.71 -17.68
CA PHE A 423 36.12 33.86 -16.99
C PHE A 423 35.23 34.22 -15.80
N THR A 424 35.74 34.14 -14.58
CA THR A 424 35.01 34.38 -13.33
C THR A 424 35.74 35.43 -12.47
N ALA A 425 35.17 35.74 -11.30
CA ALA A 425 35.85 36.60 -10.33
C ALA A 425 37.19 36.02 -9.82
N LYS A 426 37.45 34.71 -10.00
CA LYS A 426 38.73 34.07 -9.64
C LYS A 426 39.89 34.66 -10.45
N GLU A 427 39.69 34.92 -11.73
CA GLU A 427 40.70 35.46 -12.65
C GLU A 427 41.03 36.95 -12.39
N LEU A 428 40.15 37.67 -11.67
CA LEU A 428 40.35 39.08 -11.30
C LEU A 428 41.18 39.23 -10.01
N LYS A 429 41.24 38.19 -9.18
CA LYS A 429 42.02 38.18 -7.93
C LYS A 429 43.45 37.79 -8.26
N LYS A 430 44.32 38.80 -8.41
CA LYS A 430 45.77 38.62 -8.52
C LYS A 430 46.40 38.16 -7.22
#